data_AF-A0A261KND5-F1
#
_entry.id   AF-A0A261KND5-F1
#
_cell.length_a   1.000
_cell.length_b   1.000
_cell.length_c   1.000
_cell.angle_alpha   90.00
_cell.angle_beta   90.00
_cell.angle_gamma   90.00
#
_symmetry.space_group_name_H-M   'P 1'
#
loop_
_entity.id
_entity.type
_entity.pdbx_description
1 polymer ?
#
loop_
_entity_poly.entity_id
_entity_poly.type
_entity_poly.pdbx_seq_one_letter_code
_entity_poly.pdbx_strand_id
1 'polypeptide(L)'
;MSIERIVEQALQDGYLTPSMEAEVGRICNTASELSIEEYMALDRLMGALLTGEVVVLPRKQFINVMEELVLSEAIARVAEIEASSDQTLDVGDIAAYALNRLPPLYATTEEGAQFQRSKAKDELQNLISKQVSEAIDQNINRQPINPTAFGNSPDVSTQLSNLLNSLATDYEK
;
A
#
# COMPACT_ATOMS: atom_id res chain seq x y z
N MET A 1 -4.80 -17.80 12.49
CA MET A 1 -3.56 -18.54 12.88
C MET A 1 -3.70 -19.00 14.33
N SER A 2 -2.93 -19.97 14.85
CA SER A 2 -2.95 -20.26 16.30
C SER A 2 -2.11 -19.24 17.06
N ILE A 3 -2.47 -18.93 18.31
CA ILE A 3 -1.74 -17.98 19.17
C ILE A 3 -0.28 -18.43 19.33
N GLU A 4 -0.03 -19.73 19.51
CA GLU A 4 1.30 -20.33 19.65
C GLU A 4 2.27 -19.94 18.54
N ARG A 5 1.83 -20.07 17.28
CA ARG A 5 2.67 -19.74 16.11
C ARG A 5 3.00 -18.25 16.06
N ILE A 6 2.07 -17.39 16.49
CA ILE A 6 2.30 -15.95 16.55
C ILE A 6 3.32 -15.62 17.64
N VAL A 7 3.24 -16.29 18.79
CA VAL A 7 4.19 -16.09 19.90
C VAL A 7 5.57 -16.61 19.52
N GLU A 8 5.68 -17.80 18.93
CA GLU A 8 6.97 -18.34 18.47
C GLU A 8 7.63 -17.42 17.43
N GLN A 9 6.85 -16.93 16.47
CA GLN A 9 7.33 -15.98 15.46
C GLN A 9 7.78 -14.67 16.12
N ALA A 10 7.04 -14.12 17.08
CA ALA A 10 7.40 -12.88 17.77
C ALA A 10 8.68 -13.03 18.62
N LEU A 11 8.87 -14.19 19.25
CA LEU A 11 10.09 -14.52 20.01
C LEU A 11 11.30 -14.71 19.08
N GLN A 12 11.10 -15.33 17.92
CA GLN A 12 12.16 -15.54 16.94
C GLN A 12 12.59 -14.22 16.29
N ASP A 13 11.62 -13.36 15.95
CA ASP A 13 11.85 -12.09 15.29
C ASP A 13 12.28 -10.98 16.27
N GLY A 14 12.00 -11.13 17.57
CA GLY A 14 12.32 -10.16 18.62
C GLY A 14 11.43 -8.91 18.60
N TYR A 15 10.40 -8.89 17.75
CA TYR A 15 9.42 -7.81 17.68
C TYR A 15 7.99 -8.33 17.52
N LEU A 16 7.05 -7.65 18.18
CA LEU A 16 5.63 -7.87 18.00
C LEU A 16 5.09 -6.86 16.99
N THR A 17 4.67 -7.34 15.81
CA THR A 17 4.08 -6.46 14.78
C THR A 17 2.63 -6.12 15.12
N PRO A 18 2.11 -4.95 14.69
CA PRO A 18 0.71 -4.59 14.91
C PRO A 18 -0.31 -5.57 14.33
N SER A 19 0.07 -6.31 13.27
CA SER A 19 -0.75 -7.38 12.69
C SER A 19 -0.82 -8.61 13.59
N MET A 20 0.29 -8.98 14.23
CA MET A 20 0.35 -10.08 15.19
C MET A 20 -0.48 -9.76 16.43
N GLU A 21 -0.34 -8.55 16.97
CA GLU A 21 -1.14 -8.07 18.09
C GLU A 21 -2.64 -8.08 17.78
N ALA A 22 -3.03 -7.59 16.60
CA ALA A 22 -4.43 -7.59 16.16
C ALA A 22 -4.99 -9.01 15.99
N GLU A 23 -4.19 -9.95 15.51
CA GLU A 23 -4.60 -11.35 15.37
C GLU A 23 -4.77 -12.03 16.74
N VAL A 24 -3.84 -11.83 17.67
CA VAL A 24 -3.97 -12.30 19.06
C VAL A 24 -5.22 -11.70 19.71
N GLY A 25 -5.43 -10.39 19.57
CA GLY A 25 -6.63 -9.72 20.08
C GLY A 25 -7.93 -10.24 19.46
N ARG A 26 -7.93 -10.58 18.16
CA ARG A 26 -9.10 -11.21 17.51
C ARG A 26 -9.40 -12.59 18.07
N ILE A 27 -8.38 -13.43 18.26
CA ILE A 27 -8.56 -14.79 18.80
C ILE A 27 -9.05 -14.71 20.24
N CYS A 28 -8.46 -13.85 21.07
CA CYS A 28 -8.89 -13.64 22.46
C CYS A 28 -10.32 -13.10 22.58
N ASN A 29 -10.78 -12.27 21.63
CA ASN A 29 -12.15 -11.75 21.63
C ASN A 29 -13.18 -12.70 21.03
N THR A 30 -12.76 -13.64 20.16
CA THR A 30 -13.66 -14.58 19.48
C THR A 30 -13.80 -15.89 20.26
N ALA A 31 -12.75 -16.32 20.96
CA ALA A 31 -12.77 -17.51 21.79
C ALA A 31 -13.49 -17.23 23.11
N SER A 32 -14.59 -17.95 23.37
CA SER A 32 -15.30 -17.87 24.67
C SER A 32 -14.50 -18.49 25.82
N GLU A 33 -13.60 -19.44 25.51
CA GLU A 33 -12.59 -20.02 26.42
C GLU A 33 -11.32 -20.31 25.62
N LEU A 34 -10.16 -19.84 26.09
CA LEU A 34 -8.86 -20.20 25.53
C LEU A 34 -8.42 -21.56 26.05
N SER A 35 -7.76 -22.35 25.21
CA SER A 35 -7.09 -23.58 25.64
C SER A 35 -5.93 -23.27 26.59
N ILE A 36 -5.53 -24.28 27.38
CA ILE A 36 -4.39 -24.16 28.31
C ILE A 36 -3.11 -23.81 27.55
N GLU A 37 -2.92 -24.36 26.36
CA GLU A 37 -1.74 -24.14 25.52
C GLU A 37 -1.68 -22.69 25.01
N GLU A 38 -2.82 -22.14 24.60
CA GLU A 38 -2.92 -20.73 24.21
C GLU A 38 -2.67 -19.77 25.39
N TYR A 39 -3.11 -20.13 26.59
CA TYR A 39 -2.84 -19.34 27.80
C TYR A 39 -1.35 -19.35 28.17
N MET A 40 -0.69 -20.52 28.08
CA MET A 40 0.75 -20.64 28.30
C MET A 40 1.56 -19.86 27.26
N ALA A 41 1.13 -19.87 25.99
CA ALA A 41 1.74 -19.06 24.94
C ALA A 41 1.59 -17.57 25.24
N LEU A 42 0.40 -17.13 25.69
CA LEU A 42 0.16 -15.73 26.06
C LEU A 42 1.05 -15.30 27.25
N ASP A 43 1.18 -16.14 28.27
CA ASP A 43 2.02 -15.87 29.45
C ASP A 43 3.51 -15.75 29.06
N ARG A 44 3.97 -16.62 28.16
CA ARG A 44 5.33 -16.53 27.61
C ARG A 44 5.54 -15.24 26.82
N LEU A 45 4.56 -14.82 26.02
CA LEU A 45 4.62 -13.54 25.31
C LEU A 45 4.64 -12.35 26.28
N MET A 46 3.83 -12.38 27.35
CA MET A 46 3.86 -11.34 28.39
C MET A 46 5.21 -11.28 29.10
N GLY A 47 5.79 -12.43 29.44
CA GLY A 47 7.14 -12.51 30.02
C GLY A 47 8.21 -11.90 29.09
N ALA A 48 8.14 -12.18 27.79
CA ALA A 48 9.06 -11.64 26.80
C ALA A 48 8.91 -10.12 26.60
N LEU A 49 7.68 -9.60 26.68
CA LEU A 49 7.43 -8.16 26.66
C LEU A 49 7.97 -7.45 27.91
N LEU A 50 7.82 -8.05 29.10
CA LEU A 50 8.29 -7.49 30.37
C LEU A 50 9.81 -7.52 30.51
N THR A 51 10.45 -8.55 29.96
CA THR A 51 11.91 -8.70 29.96
C THR A 51 12.59 -7.90 28.85
N GLY A 52 11.83 -7.37 27.89
CA GLY A 52 12.33 -6.63 26.74
C GLY A 52 12.95 -7.52 25.65
N GLU A 53 12.76 -8.84 25.72
CA GLU A 53 13.15 -9.80 24.68
C GLU A 53 12.32 -9.58 23.40
N VAL A 54 11.08 -9.09 23.54
CA VAL A 54 10.22 -8.70 22.42
C VAL A 54 9.85 -7.23 22.56
N VAL A 55 10.13 -6.45 21.51
CA VAL A 55 9.74 -5.04 21.43
C VAL A 55 8.46 -4.89 20.63
N VAL A 56 7.45 -4.21 21.19
CA VAL A 56 6.25 -3.87 20.42
C VAL A 56 6.60 -2.77 19.43
N LEU A 57 6.46 -3.06 18.13
CA LEU A 57 6.57 -2.04 17.11
C LEU A 57 5.34 -1.14 17.22
N PRO A 58 5.49 0.17 17.53
CA PRO A 58 4.34 1.06 17.54
C PRO A 58 3.67 1.00 16.16
N ARG A 59 2.33 1.05 16.14
CA ARG A 59 1.57 1.25 14.91
C ARG A 59 2.17 2.46 14.21
N LYS A 60 2.84 2.23 13.09
CA LYS A 60 3.56 3.28 12.39
C LYS A 60 2.54 4.34 11.96
N GLN A 61 2.53 5.48 12.64
CA GLN A 61 1.76 6.66 12.25
C GLN A 61 2.58 7.47 11.24
N PHE A 62 2.96 6.86 10.10
CA PHE A 62 3.49 7.65 9.00
C PHE A 62 2.33 8.09 8.13
N ILE A 63 2.31 9.37 7.77
CA ILE A 63 1.37 9.94 6.80
C ILE A 63 2.15 10.54 5.65
N ASN A 64 1.72 10.26 4.42
CA ASN A 64 2.25 10.93 3.23
C ASN A 64 1.48 12.22 3.01
N VAL A 65 2.12 13.34 3.30
CA VAL A 65 1.49 14.68 3.20
C VAL A 65 1.09 15.01 1.76
N MET A 66 1.75 14.38 0.77
CA MET A 66 1.43 14.60 -0.64
C MET A 66 0.05 14.07 -1.04
N GLU A 67 -0.47 13.03 -0.37
CA GLU A 67 -1.77 12.46 -0.72
C GLU A 67 -2.88 13.50 -0.66
N GLU A 68 -2.95 14.27 0.44
CA GLU A 68 -3.96 15.30 0.61
C GLU A 68 -3.80 16.47 -0.37
N LEU A 69 -2.57 16.91 -0.62
CA LEU A 69 -2.29 18.02 -1.54
C LEU A 69 -2.67 17.66 -2.99
N VAL A 70 -2.26 16.47 -3.43
CA VAL A 70 -2.55 15.98 -4.77
C VAL A 70 -4.04 15.71 -4.93
N LEU A 71 -4.69 15.09 -3.93
CA LEU A 71 -6.12 14.81 -3.99
C LEU A 71 -6.95 16.11 -4.05
N SER A 72 -6.58 17.13 -3.27
CA SER A 72 -7.27 18.42 -3.28
C SER A 72 -7.15 19.12 -4.63
N GLU A 73 -5.95 19.14 -5.23
CA GLU A 73 -5.73 19.70 -6.58
C GLU A 73 -6.47 18.89 -7.64
N ALA A 74 -6.41 17.56 -7.59
CA ALA A 74 -7.08 16.69 -8.55
C ALA A 74 -8.60 16.88 -8.53
N ILE A 75 -9.22 16.94 -7.35
CA ILE A 75 -10.66 17.21 -7.22
C ILE A 75 -11.02 18.56 -7.81
N ALA A 76 -10.25 19.61 -7.51
CA ALA A 76 -10.51 20.95 -8.04
C ALA A 76 -10.43 20.98 -9.56
N ARG A 77 -9.38 20.38 -10.14
CA ARG A 77 -9.18 20.33 -11.60
C ARG A 77 -10.21 19.48 -12.31
N VAL A 78 -10.56 18.32 -11.77
CA VAL A 78 -11.58 17.44 -12.33
C VAL A 78 -12.94 18.15 -12.29
N ALA A 79 -13.32 18.78 -11.17
CA ALA A 79 -14.58 19.50 -11.07
C ALA A 79 -14.69 20.66 -12.09
N GLU A 80 -13.60 21.39 -12.34
CA GLU A 80 -13.56 22.44 -13.38
C GLU A 80 -13.80 21.86 -14.79
N ILE A 81 -13.23 20.69 -15.07
CA ILE A 81 -13.33 20.03 -16.37
C ILE A 81 -14.70 19.37 -16.56
N GLU A 82 -15.24 18.67 -15.57
CA GLU A 82 -16.59 18.09 -15.61
C GLU A 82 -17.67 19.17 -15.70
N ALA A 83 -17.43 20.37 -15.16
CA ALA A 83 -18.32 21.52 -15.36
C ALA A 83 -18.27 22.07 -16.80
N SER A 84 -17.13 21.92 -17.50
CA SER A 84 -16.90 22.45 -18.84
C SER A 84 -17.09 21.41 -19.96
N SER A 85 -17.07 20.12 -19.62
CA SER A 85 -17.11 18.99 -20.53
C SER A 85 -17.94 17.85 -19.92
N ASP A 86 -18.72 17.15 -20.74
CA ASP A 86 -19.60 16.06 -20.31
C ASP A 86 -18.84 14.72 -20.13
N GLN A 87 -17.55 14.79 -19.76
CA GLN A 87 -16.70 13.62 -19.53
C GLN A 87 -16.58 13.35 -18.04
N THR A 88 -16.71 12.08 -17.65
CA THR A 88 -16.47 11.65 -16.28
C THR A 88 -15.02 11.23 -16.12
N LEU A 89 -14.32 11.83 -15.15
CA LEU A 89 -12.91 11.52 -14.89
C LEU A 89 -12.76 10.83 -13.54
N ASP A 90 -11.99 9.74 -13.49
CA ASP A 90 -11.70 9.06 -12.23
C ASP A 90 -10.58 9.78 -11.47
N VAL A 91 -10.96 10.47 -10.40
CA VAL A 91 -10.05 11.16 -9.48
C VAL A 91 -9.04 10.18 -8.87
N GLY A 92 -9.43 8.93 -8.60
CA GLY A 92 -8.56 7.91 -8.03
C GLY A 92 -7.39 7.57 -8.94
N ASP A 93 -7.67 7.30 -10.21
CA ASP A 93 -6.66 7.03 -11.25
C ASP A 93 -5.74 8.23 -11.47
N ILE A 94 -6.30 9.44 -11.50
CA ILE A 94 -5.54 10.70 -11.67
C ILE A 94 -4.60 10.91 -10.48
N ALA A 95 -5.10 10.77 -9.25
CA ALA A 95 -4.31 10.94 -8.04
C ALA A 95 -3.21 9.87 -7.95
N ALA A 96 -3.52 8.61 -8.25
CA ALA A 96 -2.54 7.53 -8.26
C ALA A 96 -1.43 7.78 -9.30
N TYR A 97 -1.78 8.23 -10.50
CA TYR A 97 -0.82 8.57 -11.53
C TYR A 97 0.12 9.69 -11.08
N ALA A 98 -0.43 10.77 -10.50
CA ALA A 98 0.35 11.90 -10.03
C ALA A 98 1.25 11.53 -8.84
N LEU A 99 0.73 10.81 -7.85
CA LEU A 99 1.48 10.41 -6.65
C LEU A 99 2.67 9.50 -6.98
N ASN A 100 2.54 8.62 -7.99
CA ASN A 100 3.64 7.75 -8.44
C ASN A 100 4.81 8.51 -9.09
N ARG A 101 4.65 9.82 -9.37
CA ARG A 101 5.65 10.66 -10.05
C ARG A 101 6.15 11.82 -9.19
N LEU A 102 5.57 11.99 -8.01
CA LEU A 102 5.95 13.03 -7.07
C LEU A 102 6.81 12.43 -5.95
N PRO A 103 7.77 13.21 -5.40
CA PRO A 103 8.55 12.75 -4.25
C PRO A 103 7.62 12.56 -3.03
N PRO A 104 7.64 11.40 -2.35
CA PRO A 104 6.80 11.19 -1.19
C PRO A 104 7.30 12.00 0.00
N LEU A 105 6.39 12.60 0.78
CA LEU A 105 6.70 13.38 1.98
C LEU A 105 6.08 12.73 3.20
N TYR A 106 6.83 11.84 3.83
CA TYR A 106 6.38 11.17 5.04
C TYR A 106 6.67 11.99 6.30
N ALA A 107 5.70 12.00 7.22
CA ALA A 107 5.84 12.55 8.55
C ALA A 107 5.29 11.58 9.60
N THR A 108 5.92 11.54 10.78
CA THR A 108 5.53 10.69 11.92
C THR A 108 4.84 11.46 13.04
N THR A 109 4.72 12.78 12.89
CA THR A 109 4.14 13.71 13.87
C THR A 109 3.28 14.72 13.13
N GLU A 110 2.21 15.21 13.76
CA GLU A 110 1.34 16.24 13.19
C GLU A 110 2.09 17.55 12.88
N GLU A 111 2.99 17.99 13.76
CA GLU A 111 3.81 19.20 13.55
C GLU A 111 4.71 19.06 12.32
N GLY A 112 5.40 17.92 12.19
CA GLY A 112 6.23 17.59 11.02
C GLY A 112 5.40 17.51 9.73
N ALA A 113 4.18 17.00 9.80
CA ALA A 113 3.28 16.96 8.65
C ALA A 113 2.87 18.37 8.20
N GLN A 114 2.56 19.25 9.15
CA GLN A 114 2.22 20.64 8.86
C GLN A 114 3.41 21.40 8.25
N PHE A 115 4.62 21.19 8.78
CA PHE A 115 5.84 21.78 8.22
C PHE A 115 6.07 21.33 6.77
N GLN A 116 5.98 20.02 6.52
CA GLN A 116 6.14 19.47 5.16
C GLN A 116 5.05 19.95 4.22
N ARG A 117 3.81 20.14 4.72
CA ARG A 117 2.69 20.67 3.93
C ARG A 117 2.98 22.09 3.47
N SER A 118 3.40 22.98 4.37
CA SER A 118 3.76 24.35 4.02
C SER A 118 4.92 24.37 3.03
N LYS A 119 5.97 23.60 3.28
CA LYS A 119 7.11 23.49 2.37
C LYS A 119 6.72 23.00 0.98
N ALA A 120 5.86 21.98 0.90
CA ALA A 120 5.37 21.45 -0.37
C ALA A 120 4.52 22.47 -1.13
N LYS A 121 3.71 23.28 -0.45
CA LYS A 121 2.95 24.38 -1.08
C LYS A 121 3.88 25.45 -1.65
N ASP A 122 4.97 25.76 -0.99
CA ASP A 122 5.91 26.79 -1.45
C ASP A 122 6.80 26.30 -2.60
N GLU A 123 7.31 25.06 -2.52
CA GLU A 123 8.34 24.55 -3.45
C GLU A 123 7.77 23.61 -4.54
N LEU A 124 6.75 22.81 -4.21
CA LEU A 124 6.30 21.68 -5.04
C LEU A 124 4.93 21.92 -5.70
N GLN A 125 4.19 22.97 -5.36
CA GLN A 125 2.85 23.22 -5.90
C GLN A 125 2.85 23.25 -7.44
N ASN A 126 3.84 23.89 -8.06
CA ASN A 126 3.96 23.92 -9.53
C ASN A 126 4.16 22.52 -10.12
N LEU A 127 4.92 21.65 -9.45
CA LEU A 127 5.13 20.28 -9.88
C LEU A 127 3.87 19.44 -9.68
N ILE A 128 3.15 19.64 -8.58
CA ILE A 128 1.87 18.98 -8.30
C ILE A 128 0.87 19.32 -9.40
N SER A 129 0.63 20.61 -9.67
CA SER A 129 -0.31 21.03 -10.71
C SER A 129 0.10 20.49 -12.09
N LYS A 130 1.39 20.49 -12.42
CA LYS A 130 1.88 19.90 -13.68
C LYS A 130 1.59 18.40 -13.78
N GLN A 131 1.89 17.62 -12.74
CA GLN A 131 1.64 16.18 -12.74
C GLN A 131 0.15 15.83 -12.77
N VAL A 132 -0.69 16.62 -12.08
CA VAL A 132 -2.15 16.46 -12.13
C VAL A 132 -2.69 16.78 -13.53
N SER A 133 -2.21 17.85 -14.18
CA SER A 133 -2.60 18.14 -15.56
C SER A 133 -2.17 17.05 -16.53
N GLU A 134 -0.93 16.55 -16.43
CA GLU A 134 -0.46 15.42 -17.24
C GLU A 134 -1.30 14.14 -16.99
N ALA A 135 -1.72 13.89 -15.75
CA ALA A 135 -2.58 12.77 -15.39
C ALA A 135 -3.96 12.87 -16.04
N ILE A 136 -4.55 14.07 -16.01
CA ILE A 136 -5.84 14.36 -16.64
C ILE A 136 -5.75 14.19 -18.16
N ASP A 137 -4.73 14.78 -18.79
CA ASP A 137 -4.51 14.65 -20.23
C ASP A 137 -4.36 13.19 -20.65
N GLN A 138 -3.65 12.39 -19.85
CA GLN A 138 -3.55 10.96 -20.11
C GLN A 138 -4.87 10.24 -19.92
N ASN A 139 -5.66 10.58 -18.90
CA ASN A 139 -6.96 9.96 -18.66
C ASN A 139 -7.93 10.23 -19.82
N ILE A 140 -7.99 11.48 -20.30
CA ILE A 140 -8.79 11.89 -21.46
C ILE A 140 -8.33 11.17 -22.73
N ASN A 141 -7.01 11.08 -22.96
CA ASN A 141 -6.44 10.45 -24.14
C ASN A 141 -6.34 8.92 -24.02
N ARG A 142 -6.68 8.34 -22.86
CA ARG A 142 -6.57 6.89 -22.62
C ARG A 142 -7.60 6.19 -23.47
N GLN A 143 -7.14 5.60 -24.57
CA GLN A 143 -7.88 4.54 -25.23
C GLN A 143 -8.12 3.45 -24.17
N PRO A 144 -9.34 2.88 -24.06
CA PRO A 144 -9.59 1.79 -23.13
C PRO A 144 -8.54 0.71 -23.38
N ILE A 145 -7.85 0.30 -22.31
CA ILE A 145 -6.89 -0.80 -22.39
C ILE A 145 -7.71 -2.00 -22.85
N ASN A 146 -7.58 -2.36 -24.14
CA ASN A 146 -8.17 -3.58 -24.64
C ASN A 146 -7.64 -4.71 -23.74
N PRO A 147 -8.50 -5.51 -23.07
CA PRO A 147 -8.06 -6.59 -22.20
C PRO A 147 -7.23 -7.64 -22.97
N THR A 148 -7.28 -7.59 -24.30
CA THR A 148 -6.42 -8.32 -25.23
C THR A 148 -5.15 -7.53 -25.56
N ALA A 149 -4.31 -7.25 -24.57
CA ALA A 149 -2.96 -6.71 -24.79
C ALA A 149 -2.14 -7.60 -25.76
N PHE A 150 -2.46 -8.89 -25.75
CA PHE A 150 -2.26 -9.78 -26.88
C PHE A 150 -3.61 -9.91 -27.55
N GLY A 151 -3.81 -9.32 -28.74
CA GLY A 151 -4.92 -9.71 -29.60
C GLY A 151 -4.97 -11.24 -29.71
N ASN A 152 -6.13 -11.84 -30.02
CA ASN A 152 -6.31 -13.29 -30.23
C ASN A 152 -5.40 -13.81 -31.38
N SER A 153 -4.10 -13.76 -31.18
CA SER A 153 -3.03 -14.10 -32.08
C SER A 153 -2.40 -15.35 -31.46
N PRO A 154 -2.86 -16.55 -31.89
CA PRO A 154 -2.35 -17.82 -31.36
C PRO A 154 -0.84 -17.99 -31.58
N ASP A 155 -0.24 -17.17 -32.43
CA ASP A 155 1.19 -17.21 -32.73
C ASP A 155 2.07 -16.68 -31.59
N VAL A 156 1.61 -15.68 -30.82
CA VAL A 156 2.44 -15.11 -29.75
C VAL A 156 2.53 -16.06 -28.55
N SER A 157 1.43 -16.72 -28.20
CA SER A 157 1.40 -17.69 -27.10
C SER A 157 2.21 -18.95 -27.44
N THR A 158 2.18 -19.42 -28.69
CA THR A 158 2.99 -20.55 -29.14
C THR A 158 4.48 -20.20 -29.18
N GLN A 159 4.85 -19.00 -29.64
CA GLN A 159 6.23 -18.52 -29.59
C GLN A 159 6.76 -18.38 -28.16
N LEU A 160 5.97 -17.81 -27.25
CA LEU A 160 6.30 -17.74 -25.82
C LEU A 160 6.44 -19.13 -25.20
N SER A 161 5.52 -20.04 -25.49
CA SER A 161 5.57 -21.42 -24.97
C SER A 161 6.84 -22.15 -25.44
N ASN A 162 7.23 -21.96 -26.71
CA ASN A 162 8.46 -22.56 -27.24
C ASN A 162 9.72 -21.94 -26.61
N LEU A 163 9.73 -20.63 -26.38
CA LEU A 163 10.82 -19.95 -25.69
C LEU A 163 10.95 -20.44 -24.24
N LEU A 164 9.84 -20.52 -23.50
CA LEU A 164 9.83 -21.02 -22.13
C LEU A 164 10.31 -22.48 -22.07
N ASN A 165 9.86 -23.35 -22.98
CA ASN A 165 10.33 -24.73 -23.07
C ASN A 165 11.82 -24.84 -23.39
N SER A 166 12.35 -23.94 -24.23
CA SER A 166 13.79 -23.92 -24.54
C SER A 166 14.64 -23.46 -23.34
N LEU A 167 14.11 -22.57 -22.51
CA LEU A 167 14.78 -22.03 -21.33
C LEU A 167 14.59 -22.90 -20.08
N ALA A 168 13.57 -23.76 -20.05
CA ALA A 168 13.27 -24.68 -18.95
C ALA A 168 14.06 -26.01 -19.03
N THR A 169 15.20 -26.04 -19.70
CA THR A 169 16.02 -27.25 -19.89
C THR A 169 16.65 -27.79 -18.59
N ASP A 170 16.62 -27.01 -17.49
CA ASP A 170 17.17 -27.38 -16.18
C ASP A 170 16.11 -27.61 -15.08
N TYR A 171 14.81 -27.59 -15.38
CA TYR A 171 13.76 -27.65 -14.34
C TYR A 171 13.40 -29.08 -13.86
N GLU A 172 13.99 -30.12 -14.45
CA GLU A 172 13.84 -31.52 -13.99
C GLU A 172 15.17 -32.15 -13.54
N LYS A 173 15.81 -31.56 -12.52
CA LYS A 173 16.81 -32.27 -11.71
C LYS A 173 16.45 -32.25 -10.23
#